data_AF-A0A2E1X0G7-F1
#
_entry.id   AF-A0A2E1X0G7-F1
#
_cell.length_a   1.000
_cell.length_b   1.000
_cell.length_c   1.000
_cell.angle_alpha   90.00
_cell.angle_beta   90.00
_cell.angle_gamma   90.00
#
_symmetry.space_group_name_H-M   'P 1'
#
loop_
_entity.id
_entity.type
_entity.pdbx_description
1 polymer ?
#
loop_
_entity_poly.entity_id
_entity_poly.type
_entity_poly.pdbx_seq_one_letter_code
_entity_poly.pdbx_strand_id
1 'polypeptide(L)'
;MNKNLIVILFFTSVFAQIGDLIWEENFNDLDNWIKITGNGSWGWGNGELEYYKEENVSISPIPGDPNNNALHITAKSESGPDITDQWGNPLFYTSGKVISKSNVSIKYGVVEARVRVPNLDVGGWPAVWLLGTSNYSWPRNGELDMMEMGSSQSFRNLHDNHNGGNGLNNSNVNQVVGANAIFYSDAALTADNPSGAASISWDPNDENCRPYYNYENPLNDRFVIYRMYWDSESIRFTIIDNEIEYDLYVEPLSINTESDEFQNPFYLIANLAIGGLFTDANYLGSNGLPISMPMPANMYIDYIKVFEWNNQGHVHLGPPDTQGESLGLFTDNTPTNSSLIPEIDSHIYVWENTLTDGSIPSFEGENGISWTTTGAGWFGAGIMSIQPANLSNFSDGFLKFRIKIPQNISFQIGIIDAWGNQSYVDFPASQTTYGLVRDGNWGQASIPINDIRGELIDLRMLSYEFVILEVNGVSCEFALDDIYWDGGISEILIGDVNNDGFLNVVDVVSIVSIILDNDDYNSSADYNSDGVVNVIDIIAIVDMIIR
;
A
#
# COMPACT_ATOMS: atom_id res chain seq x y z
N MET A 1 -37.86 -39.67 39.92
CA MET A 1 -37.55 -38.21 39.90
C MET A 1 -36.85 -37.92 38.59
N ASN A 2 -37.58 -37.48 37.56
CA ASN A 2 -36.95 -36.97 36.33
C ASN A 2 -36.59 -35.51 36.57
N LYS A 3 -35.29 -35.21 36.62
CA LYS A 3 -34.80 -33.83 36.62
C LYS A 3 -34.77 -33.37 35.17
N ASN A 4 -35.70 -32.49 34.80
CA ASN A 4 -35.65 -31.79 33.52
C ASN A 4 -34.51 -30.77 33.61
N LEU A 5 -33.49 -30.96 32.77
CA LEU A 5 -32.41 -29.99 32.56
C LEU A 5 -32.94 -28.92 31.60
N ILE A 6 -33.18 -27.71 32.11
CA ILE A 6 -33.51 -26.55 31.27
C ILE A 6 -32.17 -25.95 30.84
N VAL A 7 -31.85 -26.08 29.55
CA VAL A 7 -30.74 -25.36 28.92
C VAL A 7 -31.27 -23.97 28.55
N ILE A 8 -30.82 -22.95 29.26
CA ILE A 8 -31.06 -21.55 28.90
C ILE A 8 -29.92 -21.16 27.94
N LEU A 9 -30.23 -21.09 26.65
CA LEU A 9 -29.36 -20.46 25.66
C LEU A 9 -29.45 -18.93 25.85
N PHE A 10 -28.39 -18.33 26.36
CA PHE A 10 -28.21 -16.89 26.26
C PHE A 10 -27.73 -16.56 24.84
N PHE A 11 -28.61 -15.99 24.03
CA PHE A 11 -28.19 -15.26 22.84
C PHE A 11 -27.68 -13.90 23.29
N THR A 12 -26.36 -13.72 23.36
CA THR A 12 -25.76 -12.39 23.36
C THR A 12 -25.83 -11.88 21.93
N SER A 13 -26.74 -10.96 21.66
CA SER A 13 -26.65 -10.12 20.47
C SER A 13 -25.37 -9.28 20.60
N VAL A 14 -24.34 -9.63 19.85
CA VAL A 14 -23.16 -8.78 19.68
C VAL A 14 -23.63 -7.62 18.80
N PHE A 15 -23.85 -6.46 19.41
CA PHE A 15 -24.08 -5.25 18.64
C PHE A 15 -22.75 -4.86 18.01
N ALA A 16 -22.77 -4.51 16.72
CA ALA A 16 -21.61 -3.90 16.08
C ALA A 16 -21.23 -2.64 16.88
N GLN A 17 -19.99 -2.59 17.34
CA GLN A 17 -19.52 -1.57 18.27
C GLN A 17 -18.16 -1.06 17.80
N ILE A 18 -18.03 0.27 17.75
CA ILE A 18 -16.73 0.94 17.64
C ILE A 18 -15.98 0.65 18.94
N GLY A 19 -14.83 0.00 18.83
CA GLY A 19 -13.97 -0.38 19.94
C GLY A 19 -12.94 0.71 20.27
N ASP A 20 -11.75 0.28 20.68
CA ASP A 20 -10.71 1.18 21.17
C ASP A 20 -10.10 2.03 20.03
N LEU A 21 -9.60 3.22 20.36
CA LEU A 21 -8.76 4.03 19.47
C LEU A 21 -7.39 3.35 19.39
N ILE A 22 -6.99 2.90 18.20
CA ILE A 22 -5.74 2.16 17.98
C ILE A 22 -4.66 3.01 17.32
N TRP A 23 -5.04 4.11 16.65
CA TRP A 23 -4.09 5.08 16.10
C TRP A 23 -4.76 6.43 15.84
N GLU A 24 -4.00 7.52 15.98
CA GLU A 24 -4.44 8.86 15.59
C GLU A 24 -3.29 9.70 15.00
N GLU A 25 -3.64 10.53 14.02
CA GLU A 25 -2.81 11.57 13.44
C GLU A 25 -3.49 12.91 13.69
N ASN A 26 -2.81 13.79 14.44
CA ASN A 26 -3.28 15.15 14.77
C ASN A 26 -2.44 16.23 14.03
N PHE A 27 -1.58 15.82 13.10
CA PHE A 27 -0.70 16.66 12.28
C PHE A 27 0.14 17.64 13.10
N ASN A 28 0.81 17.11 14.12
CA ASN A 28 1.85 17.85 14.86
C ASN A 28 3.17 17.90 14.09
N ASP A 29 3.42 16.89 13.25
CA ASP A 29 4.52 16.77 12.29
C ASP A 29 4.01 16.07 11.01
N LEU A 30 4.91 15.73 10.09
CA LEU A 30 4.61 14.97 8.88
C LEU A 30 5.50 13.72 8.77
N ASP A 31 5.99 13.20 9.89
CA ASP A 31 6.99 12.12 9.89
C ASP A 31 6.41 10.80 9.33
N ASN A 32 5.09 10.63 9.45
CA ASN A 32 4.36 9.50 8.86
C ASN A 32 4.06 9.66 7.35
N TRP A 33 4.44 10.79 6.73
CA TRP A 33 3.93 11.18 5.41
C TRP A 33 5.05 11.48 4.40
N ILE A 34 4.94 10.87 3.23
CA ILE A 34 5.78 11.18 2.07
C ILE A 34 5.05 12.22 1.21
N LYS A 35 5.71 13.35 0.95
CA LYS A 35 5.22 14.37 0.03
C LYS A 35 5.53 13.96 -1.41
N ILE A 36 4.52 13.99 -2.27
CA ILE A 36 4.67 13.57 -3.67
C ILE A 36 4.97 14.78 -4.55
N THR A 37 5.88 14.56 -5.52
CA THR A 37 6.29 15.55 -6.51
C THR A 37 6.02 15.04 -7.92
N GLY A 38 5.47 15.90 -8.79
CA GLY A 38 5.23 15.60 -10.20
C GLY A 38 3.76 15.52 -10.62
N ASN A 39 3.52 15.16 -11.88
CA ASN A 39 2.19 15.00 -12.49
C ASN A 39 1.88 13.52 -12.86
N GLY A 40 2.70 12.58 -12.39
CA GLY A 40 2.49 11.15 -12.62
C GLY A 40 2.47 10.76 -14.10
N SER A 41 1.93 9.57 -14.40
CA SER A 41 1.69 9.17 -15.78
C SER A 41 0.34 9.70 -16.26
N TRP A 42 0.32 10.47 -17.35
CA TRP A 42 -0.88 11.10 -17.93
C TRP A 42 -1.76 11.82 -16.89
N GLY A 43 -1.18 12.66 -16.02
CA GLY A 43 -1.93 13.33 -14.96
C GLY A 43 -2.51 12.33 -13.97
N TRP A 44 -1.64 11.49 -13.41
CA TRP A 44 -1.98 10.41 -12.47
C TRP A 44 -3.05 9.41 -12.95
N GLY A 45 -3.12 9.17 -14.27
CA GLY A 45 -4.09 8.27 -14.88
C GLY A 45 -5.46 8.90 -15.14
N ASN A 46 -5.67 10.13 -14.69
CA ASN A 46 -6.95 10.83 -14.75
C ASN A 46 -6.92 12.11 -15.61
N GLY A 47 -5.78 12.42 -16.24
CA GLY A 47 -5.59 13.67 -16.96
C GLY A 47 -5.56 14.90 -16.06
N GLU A 48 -5.18 14.75 -14.80
CA GLU A 48 -4.98 15.83 -13.82
C GLU A 48 -3.99 16.90 -14.33
N LEU A 49 -4.24 18.17 -14.00
CA LEU A 49 -3.51 19.33 -14.55
C LEU A 49 -2.46 19.91 -13.59
N GLU A 50 -2.45 19.51 -12.33
CA GLU A 50 -1.50 20.00 -11.34
C GLU A 50 -0.17 19.24 -11.39
N TYR A 51 0.89 19.97 -11.07
CA TYR A 51 2.15 19.38 -10.66
C TYR A 51 2.18 19.38 -9.13
N TYR A 52 2.17 18.20 -8.50
CA TYR A 52 2.32 18.13 -7.05
C TYR A 52 3.72 18.60 -6.64
N LYS A 53 3.78 19.37 -5.56
CA LYS A 53 5.00 19.96 -5.00
C LYS A 53 5.02 19.81 -3.48
N GLU A 54 6.20 19.55 -2.94
CA GLU A 54 6.38 19.47 -1.48
C GLU A 54 6.08 20.81 -0.79
N GLU A 55 6.37 21.94 -1.44
CA GLU A 55 6.14 23.29 -0.89
C GLU A 55 4.65 23.67 -0.81
N ASN A 56 3.79 22.86 -1.40
CA ASN A 56 2.35 22.99 -1.33
C ASN A 56 1.75 22.16 -0.19
N VAL A 57 2.58 21.45 0.59
CA VAL A 57 2.20 20.66 1.76
C VAL A 57 2.90 21.20 3.00
N SER A 58 2.13 21.58 4.01
CA SER A 58 2.64 22.08 5.30
C SER A 58 1.73 21.69 6.46
N ILE A 59 2.14 22.00 7.68
CA ILE A 59 1.27 22.00 8.85
C ILE A 59 0.91 23.44 9.16
N SER A 60 -0.36 23.71 9.41
CA SER A 60 -0.79 25.03 9.86
C SER A 60 -1.95 24.96 10.84
N PRO A 61 -2.15 25.99 11.68
CA PRO A 61 -3.28 26.03 12.57
C PRO A 61 -4.61 26.04 11.81
N ILE A 62 -5.61 25.33 12.31
CA ILE A 62 -6.90 25.28 11.64
C ILE A 62 -7.58 26.66 11.64
N PRO A 63 -8.29 27.03 10.56
CA PRO A 63 -9.00 28.30 10.55
C PRO A 63 -10.05 28.38 11.66
N GLY A 64 -9.85 29.30 12.60
CA GLY A 64 -10.75 29.54 13.74
C GLY A 64 -10.30 28.94 15.07
N ASP A 65 -9.26 28.08 15.08
CA ASP A 65 -8.67 27.53 16.30
C ASP A 65 -7.14 27.48 16.18
N PRO A 66 -6.43 28.53 16.61
CA PRO A 66 -4.99 28.65 16.42
C PRO A 66 -4.15 27.69 17.29
N ASN A 67 -4.77 26.94 18.20
CA ASN A 67 -4.07 25.97 19.06
C ASN A 67 -4.18 24.53 18.56
N ASN A 68 -4.88 24.32 17.44
CA ASN A 68 -5.03 23.02 16.81
C ASN A 68 -4.46 23.07 15.39
N ASN A 69 -3.61 22.11 15.05
CA ASN A 69 -2.92 22.06 13.77
C ASN A 69 -3.65 21.13 12.80
N ALA A 70 -3.37 21.28 11.51
CA ALA A 70 -3.85 20.42 10.45
C ALA A 70 -2.76 20.25 9.38
N LEU A 71 -2.84 19.12 8.66
CA LEU A 71 -2.26 19.05 7.34
C LEU A 71 -2.91 20.10 6.46
N HIS A 72 -2.10 20.95 5.84
CA HIS A 72 -2.52 22.05 4.99
C HIS A 72 -1.93 21.89 3.59
N ILE A 73 -2.83 21.59 2.65
CA ILE A 73 -2.54 21.47 1.23
C ILE A 73 -3.00 22.74 0.51
N THR A 74 -2.11 23.35 -0.27
CA THR A 74 -2.40 24.58 -1.03
C THR A 74 -2.32 24.32 -2.52
N ALA A 75 -3.37 24.62 -3.27
CA ALA A 75 -3.34 24.64 -4.73
C ALA A 75 -3.17 26.07 -5.28
N LYS A 76 -2.38 26.25 -6.34
CA LYS A 76 -1.99 27.56 -6.88
C LYS A 76 -2.03 27.57 -8.41
N SER A 77 -2.36 28.72 -9.01
CA SER A 77 -2.04 29.01 -10.41
C SER A 77 -0.56 29.37 -10.51
N GLU A 78 0.25 28.40 -10.88
CA GLU A 78 1.70 28.50 -10.90
C GLU A 78 2.27 27.68 -12.07
N SER A 79 3.16 28.30 -12.86
CA SER A 79 3.88 27.66 -13.96
C SER A 79 5.38 27.93 -13.82
N GLY A 80 6.22 27.05 -14.34
CA GLY A 80 7.67 27.19 -14.27
C GLY A 80 8.39 26.21 -15.21
N PRO A 81 9.71 26.36 -15.38
CA PRO A 81 10.50 25.49 -16.26
C PRO A 81 10.46 24.01 -15.84
N ASP A 82 10.31 23.75 -14.54
CA ASP A 82 10.28 22.39 -13.96
C ASP A 82 8.86 21.90 -13.67
N ILE A 83 7.83 22.69 -14.02
CA ILE A 83 6.42 22.37 -13.81
C ILE A 83 5.86 21.87 -15.13
N THR A 84 6.18 20.62 -15.45
CA THR A 84 5.82 19.99 -16.72
C THR A 84 5.21 18.61 -16.51
N ASP A 85 4.44 18.15 -17.49
CA ASP A 85 4.02 16.75 -17.57
C ASP A 85 5.20 15.82 -17.92
N GLN A 86 4.94 14.51 -17.99
CA GLN A 86 5.94 13.49 -18.33
C GLN A 86 6.57 13.65 -19.73
N TRP A 87 5.98 14.47 -20.61
CA TRP A 87 6.48 14.76 -21.96
C TRP A 87 7.19 16.11 -22.05
N GLY A 88 7.31 16.84 -20.94
CA GLY A 88 7.93 18.16 -20.88
C GLY A 88 7.01 19.31 -21.34
N ASN A 89 5.70 19.09 -21.47
CA ASN A 89 4.77 20.18 -21.76
C ASN A 89 4.51 20.99 -20.48
N PRO A 90 4.39 22.33 -20.57
CA PRO A 90 4.18 23.18 -19.41
C PRO A 90 2.82 22.93 -18.76
N LEU A 91 2.81 22.84 -17.44
CA LEU A 91 1.63 22.87 -16.59
C LEU A 91 1.46 24.26 -15.95
N PHE A 92 0.24 24.58 -15.55
CA PHE A 92 -0.14 25.91 -15.07
C PHE A 92 -0.67 25.93 -13.63
N TYR A 93 -0.61 24.78 -12.98
CA TYR A 93 -1.12 24.59 -11.63
C TYR A 93 -0.16 23.77 -10.78
N THR A 94 -0.07 24.11 -9.50
CA THR A 94 0.60 23.27 -8.50
C THR A 94 -0.33 22.98 -7.34
N SER A 95 -0.12 21.84 -6.69
CA SER A 95 -0.88 21.42 -5.51
C SER A 95 -0.04 20.51 -4.61
N GLY A 96 -0.64 19.93 -3.58
CA GLY A 96 0.01 18.98 -2.68
C GLY A 96 -0.68 17.61 -2.68
N LYS A 97 0.13 16.57 -2.51
CA LYS A 97 -0.28 15.18 -2.28
C LYS A 97 0.65 14.55 -1.25
N VAL A 98 0.09 13.83 -0.29
CA VAL A 98 0.83 13.05 0.70
C VAL A 98 0.36 11.59 0.69
N ILE A 99 1.28 10.67 0.95
CA ILE A 99 1.00 9.24 1.13
C ILE A 99 1.66 8.72 2.41
N SER A 100 1.07 7.72 3.06
CA SER A 100 1.67 7.04 4.22
C SER A 100 2.36 5.71 3.88
N LYS A 101 2.58 5.41 2.59
CA LYS A 101 3.21 4.16 2.13
C LYS A 101 4.55 3.95 2.84
N SER A 102 4.79 2.74 3.36
CA SER A 102 5.96 2.37 4.17
C SER A 102 6.07 3.04 5.56
N ASN A 103 5.07 3.80 5.99
CA ASN A 103 5.05 4.46 7.30
C ASN A 103 3.82 4.09 8.13
N VAL A 104 2.63 4.11 7.53
CA VAL A 104 1.38 3.71 8.21
C VAL A 104 0.54 2.92 7.21
N SER A 105 0.17 1.70 7.58
CA SER A 105 -0.85 0.93 6.87
C SER A 105 -1.92 0.41 7.83
N ILE A 106 -3.14 0.31 7.33
CA ILE A 106 -4.34 -0.02 8.08
C ILE A 106 -4.94 -1.27 7.47
N LYS A 107 -5.38 -2.20 8.31
CA LYS A 107 -6.20 -3.34 7.91
C LYS A 107 -7.42 -3.41 8.83
N TYR A 108 -8.60 -3.18 8.27
CA TYR A 108 -9.87 -3.13 8.99
C TYR A 108 -9.95 -2.00 10.04
N GLY A 109 -11.08 -1.90 10.71
CA GLY A 109 -11.38 -0.89 11.72
C GLY A 109 -12.35 0.18 11.23
N VAL A 110 -12.52 1.22 12.04
CA VAL A 110 -13.15 2.46 11.64
C VAL A 110 -12.07 3.47 11.31
N VAL A 111 -11.97 3.93 10.06
CA VAL A 111 -11.11 5.04 9.67
C VAL A 111 -11.95 6.30 9.61
N GLU A 112 -11.52 7.36 10.27
CA GLU A 112 -12.23 8.64 10.34
C GLU A 112 -11.30 9.80 10.02
N ALA A 113 -11.70 10.68 9.11
CA ALA A 113 -10.96 11.89 8.76
C ALA A 113 -11.83 13.14 8.87
N ARG A 114 -11.33 14.19 9.54
CA ARG A 114 -12.02 15.49 9.62
C ARG A 114 -11.39 16.49 8.66
N VAL A 115 -12.13 16.86 7.62
CA VAL A 115 -11.58 17.57 6.46
C VAL A 115 -12.35 18.86 6.20
N ARG A 116 -11.63 19.91 5.82
CA ARG A 116 -12.16 21.16 5.28
C ARG A 116 -11.60 21.37 3.87
N VAL A 117 -12.49 21.45 2.89
CA VAL A 117 -12.13 21.67 1.48
C VAL A 117 -12.35 23.14 1.08
N PRO A 118 -11.62 23.67 0.07
CA PRO A 118 -11.87 25.02 -0.44
C PRO A 118 -13.15 25.06 -1.30
N ASN A 119 -13.58 26.25 -1.69
CA ASN A 119 -14.54 26.37 -2.79
C ASN A 119 -13.93 25.78 -4.07
N LEU A 120 -14.54 24.72 -4.59
CA LEU A 120 -14.02 23.92 -5.69
C LEU A 120 -14.32 24.54 -7.05
N ASP A 121 -15.43 25.27 -7.18
CA ASP A 121 -15.99 25.75 -8.45
C ASP A 121 -15.72 24.77 -9.61
N VAL A 122 -15.26 25.21 -10.79
CA VAL A 122 -14.88 24.26 -11.83
C VAL A 122 -13.43 23.80 -11.64
N GLY A 123 -13.25 22.50 -11.44
CA GLY A 123 -11.97 21.79 -11.55
C GLY A 123 -11.28 21.46 -10.22
N GLY A 124 -11.79 21.87 -9.06
CA GLY A 124 -11.24 21.40 -7.79
C GLY A 124 -11.64 19.96 -7.47
N TRP A 125 -10.67 19.11 -7.12
CA TRP A 125 -10.90 17.70 -6.78
C TRP A 125 -10.09 17.27 -5.53
N PRO A 126 -10.58 17.55 -4.32
CA PRO A 126 -9.99 17.04 -3.08
C PRO A 126 -10.34 15.57 -2.87
N ALA A 127 -9.38 14.81 -2.34
CA ALA A 127 -9.58 13.41 -1.97
C ALA A 127 -8.89 13.04 -0.65
N VAL A 128 -9.53 12.17 0.12
CA VAL A 128 -8.93 11.41 1.23
C VAL A 128 -9.30 9.95 1.03
N TRP A 129 -8.28 9.13 0.83
CA TRP A 129 -8.45 7.78 0.29
C TRP A 129 -7.32 6.86 0.74
N LEU A 130 -7.44 5.58 0.43
CA LEU A 130 -6.43 4.58 0.71
C LEU A 130 -6.14 3.74 -0.53
N LEU A 131 -4.91 3.24 -0.63
CA LEU A 131 -4.49 2.29 -1.68
C LEU A 131 -3.85 1.06 -1.05
N GLY A 132 -4.13 -0.14 -1.57
CA GLY A 132 -3.59 -1.36 -0.98
C GLY A 132 -2.08 -1.48 -1.12
N THR A 133 -1.47 -2.16 -0.14
CA THR A 133 -0.01 -2.29 -0.01
C THR A 133 0.60 -3.33 -0.95
N SER A 134 -0.21 -4.19 -1.56
CA SER A 134 0.29 -5.29 -2.39
C SER A 134 1.09 -4.80 -3.61
N ASN A 135 2.02 -5.62 -4.08
CA ASN A 135 2.83 -5.37 -5.28
C ASN A 135 2.05 -5.53 -6.60
N TYR A 136 0.76 -5.89 -6.54
CA TYR A 136 -0.07 -5.88 -7.73
C TYR A 136 -0.23 -4.46 -8.29
N SER A 137 -0.34 -4.38 -9.61
CA SER A 137 -0.70 -3.12 -10.27
C SER A 137 -2.17 -2.80 -10.04
N TRP A 138 -2.48 -1.50 -9.93
CA TRP A 138 -3.86 -1.03 -9.92
C TRP A 138 -4.63 -1.56 -11.15
N PRO A 139 -5.89 -2.02 -10.98
CA PRO A 139 -6.74 -1.92 -9.78
C PRO A 139 -6.65 -3.11 -8.82
N ARG A 140 -5.79 -4.11 -9.08
CA ARG A 140 -5.72 -5.37 -8.31
C ARG A 140 -5.17 -5.20 -6.89
N ASN A 141 -4.53 -4.08 -6.58
CA ASN A 141 -4.13 -3.75 -5.22
C ASN A 141 -5.27 -3.08 -4.43
N GLY A 142 -6.38 -2.70 -5.07
CA GLY A 142 -7.52 -2.08 -4.43
C GLY A 142 -7.35 -0.60 -4.08
N GLU A 143 -8.47 0.11 -4.09
CA GLU A 143 -8.60 1.53 -3.75
C GLU A 143 -9.85 1.74 -2.86
N LEU A 144 -9.72 2.56 -1.81
CA LEU A 144 -10.81 2.92 -0.91
C LEU A 144 -10.89 4.43 -0.75
N ASP A 145 -11.82 5.05 -1.45
CA ASP A 145 -12.03 6.49 -1.46
C ASP A 145 -13.04 6.87 -0.39
N MET A 146 -12.57 7.34 0.77
CA MET A 146 -13.47 7.76 1.86
C MET A 146 -14.20 9.06 1.54
N MET A 147 -13.56 9.94 0.76
CA MET A 147 -14.09 11.23 0.38
C MET A 147 -13.50 11.69 -0.95
N GLU A 148 -14.37 11.97 -1.92
CA GLU A 148 -14.06 12.73 -3.12
C GLU A 148 -15.14 13.77 -3.41
N MET A 149 -14.72 14.97 -3.82
CA MET A 149 -15.60 16.05 -4.28
C MET A 149 -15.12 16.64 -5.59
N GLY A 150 -16.02 17.33 -6.33
CA GLY A 150 -15.69 17.87 -7.66
C GLY A 150 -16.26 17.07 -8.84
N SER A 151 -17.04 16.03 -8.54
CA SER A 151 -17.63 15.11 -9.54
C SER A 151 -18.39 15.84 -10.64
N SER A 152 -18.36 15.29 -11.86
CA SER A 152 -19.03 15.82 -13.05
C SER A 152 -20.53 16.10 -12.86
N GLN A 153 -21.08 17.02 -13.65
CA GLN A 153 -22.50 17.35 -13.60
C GLN A 153 -23.38 16.15 -13.94
N SER A 154 -22.93 15.27 -14.85
CA SER A 154 -23.68 14.04 -15.16
C SER A 154 -23.82 13.13 -13.95
N PHE A 155 -22.74 12.93 -13.18
CA PHE A 155 -22.79 12.13 -11.96
C PHE A 155 -23.71 12.78 -10.92
N ARG A 156 -23.52 14.09 -10.67
CA ARG A 156 -24.35 14.81 -9.68
C ARG A 156 -25.83 14.83 -10.04
N ASN A 157 -26.18 14.90 -11.32
CA ASN A 157 -27.58 14.89 -11.76
C ASN A 157 -28.20 13.48 -11.70
N LEU A 158 -27.40 12.44 -11.94
CA LEU A 158 -27.88 11.06 -11.89
C LEU A 158 -28.43 10.73 -10.49
N HIS A 159 -27.70 11.11 -9.44
CA HIS A 159 -27.98 10.74 -8.05
C HIS A 159 -28.78 11.79 -7.24
N ASP A 160 -29.25 12.88 -7.86
CA ASP A 160 -29.86 14.03 -7.16
C ASP A 160 -31.25 13.74 -6.54
N ASN A 161 -31.79 12.53 -6.65
CA ASN A 161 -33.06 12.14 -6.03
C ASN A 161 -32.89 11.52 -4.63
N HIS A 162 -31.65 11.40 -4.16
CA HIS A 162 -31.31 10.64 -2.96
C HIS A 162 -30.42 11.43 -2.01
N ASN A 163 -30.38 10.98 -0.75
CA ASN A 163 -29.43 11.42 0.29
C ASN A 163 -29.20 12.95 0.39
N GLY A 164 -30.29 13.71 0.52
CA GLY A 164 -30.28 15.18 0.58
C GLY A 164 -30.49 15.89 -0.77
N GLY A 165 -30.50 15.12 -1.86
CA GLY A 165 -30.82 15.56 -3.21
C GLY A 165 -32.24 16.14 -3.32
N ASN A 166 -32.46 17.04 -4.28
CA ASN A 166 -33.76 17.71 -4.47
C ASN A 166 -34.47 17.35 -5.79
N GLY A 167 -33.84 16.53 -6.64
CA GLY A 167 -34.36 16.07 -7.94
C GLY A 167 -34.51 17.17 -9.00
N LEU A 168 -33.88 18.34 -8.81
CA LEU A 168 -33.93 19.47 -9.74
C LEU A 168 -32.69 19.60 -10.61
N ASN A 169 -31.68 18.75 -10.42
CA ASN A 169 -30.43 18.71 -11.18
C ASN A 169 -29.71 20.07 -11.15
N ASN A 170 -29.69 20.70 -9.98
CA ASN A 170 -29.17 22.06 -9.78
C ASN A 170 -28.09 22.15 -8.69
N SER A 171 -27.54 21.01 -8.26
CA SER A 171 -26.38 20.97 -7.37
C SER A 171 -25.13 21.56 -8.03
N ASN A 172 -24.30 22.19 -7.21
CA ASN A 172 -22.92 22.51 -7.57
C ASN A 172 -21.94 21.56 -6.87
N VAL A 173 -20.68 21.59 -7.29
CA VAL A 173 -19.62 20.70 -6.80
C VAL A 173 -19.34 20.80 -5.30
N ASN A 174 -19.67 21.93 -4.66
CA ASN A 174 -19.45 22.10 -3.22
C ASN A 174 -20.57 21.49 -2.38
N GLN A 175 -21.66 21.06 -3.00
CA GLN A 175 -22.83 20.53 -2.31
C GLN A 175 -22.85 19.00 -2.30
N VAL A 176 -21.94 18.34 -3.00
CA VAL A 176 -21.97 16.90 -3.24
C VAL A 176 -20.63 16.28 -2.85
N VAL A 177 -20.70 15.16 -2.16
CA VAL A 177 -19.54 14.32 -1.84
C VAL A 177 -19.85 12.86 -2.08
N GLY A 178 -18.88 12.14 -2.63
CA GLY A 178 -18.94 10.71 -2.86
C GLY A 178 -17.86 9.97 -2.08
N ALA A 179 -18.02 8.65 -2.06
CA ALA A 179 -17.00 7.68 -1.69
C ALA A 179 -16.97 6.61 -2.77
N ASN A 180 -15.94 5.77 -2.77
CA ASN A 180 -15.82 4.69 -3.74
C ASN A 180 -14.93 3.57 -3.21
N ALA A 181 -15.05 2.41 -3.82
CA ALA A 181 -14.14 1.29 -3.68
C ALA A 181 -13.88 0.75 -5.08
N ILE A 182 -12.59 0.67 -5.46
CA ILE A 182 -12.16 0.22 -6.78
C ILE A 182 -11.35 -1.05 -6.62
N PHE A 183 -11.68 -2.05 -7.43
CA PHE A 183 -11.08 -3.37 -7.42
C PHE A 183 -11.02 -3.94 -8.83
N TYR A 184 -10.27 -5.02 -9.03
CA TYR A 184 -10.23 -5.68 -10.33
C TYR A 184 -11.45 -6.61 -10.54
N SER A 185 -12.06 -6.54 -11.72
CA SER A 185 -13.06 -7.53 -12.16
C SER A 185 -12.91 -7.85 -13.64
N ASP A 186 -12.98 -9.14 -13.98
CA ASP A 186 -13.10 -9.60 -15.37
C ASP A 186 -14.34 -9.02 -16.04
N ALA A 187 -15.44 -8.79 -15.30
CA ALA A 187 -16.68 -8.23 -15.83
C ALA A 187 -16.55 -6.73 -16.16
N ALA A 188 -15.63 -6.01 -15.51
CA ALA A 188 -15.35 -4.61 -15.80
C ALA A 188 -14.39 -4.42 -16.98
N LEU A 189 -13.70 -5.49 -17.41
CA LEU A 189 -12.72 -5.43 -18.50
C LEU A 189 -13.42 -5.23 -19.85
N THR A 190 -13.25 -4.05 -20.43
CA THR A 190 -13.80 -3.70 -21.75
C THR A 190 -12.78 -2.93 -22.58
N ALA A 191 -13.07 -2.67 -23.85
CA ALA A 191 -12.20 -1.85 -24.70
C ALA A 191 -12.02 -0.42 -24.15
N ASP A 192 -13.06 0.11 -23.48
CA ASP A 192 -13.05 1.45 -22.88
C ASP A 192 -12.57 1.44 -21.41
N ASN A 193 -12.49 0.27 -20.78
CA ASN A 193 -11.94 0.04 -19.44
C ASN A 193 -10.92 -1.12 -19.46
N PRO A 194 -9.75 -0.93 -20.10
CA PRO A 194 -8.78 -2.00 -20.30
C PRO A 194 -8.04 -2.42 -19.02
N SER A 195 -8.17 -1.65 -17.93
CA SER A 195 -7.63 -2.03 -16.62
C SER A 195 -8.49 -3.07 -15.90
N GLY A 196 -9.76 -3.20 -16.27
CA GLY A 196 -10.73 -4.02 -15.53
C GLY A 196 -11.08 -3.43 -14.17
N ALA A 197 -10.95 -2.12 -14.00
CA ALA A 197 -11.32 -1.44 -12.75
C ALA A 197 -12.84 -1.43 -12.58
N ALA A 198 -13.34 -2.27 -11.68
CA ALA A 198 -14.69 -2.19 -11.17
C ALA A 198 -14.76 -1.08 -10.11
N SER A 199 -15.82 -0.30 -10.16
CA SER A 199 -16.06 0.82 -9.26
C SER A 199 -17.46 0.70 -8.70
N ILE A 200 -17.62 0.71 -7.38
CA ILE A 200 -18.96 0.64 -6.76
C ILE A 200 -19.75 1.95 -6.97
N SER A 201 -19.09 3.06 -7.30
CA SER A 201 -19.75 4.30 -7.72
C SER A 201 -20.26 4.27 -9.17
N TRP A 202 -19.87 3.28 -9.98
CA TRP A 202 -20.43 3.08 -11.32
C TRP A 202 -21.84 2.48 -11.22
N ASP A 203 -22.83 3.36 -11.13
CA ASP A 203 -24.23 3.00 -10.93
C ASP A 203 -25.17 3.75 -11.90
N PRO A 204 -25.16 3.38 -13.20
CA PRO A 204 -25.92 4.09 -14.23
C PRO A 204 -27.45 4.01 -14.06
N ASN A 205 -27.94 3.11 -13.19
CA ASN A 205 -29.35 2.96 -12.89
C ASN A 205 -29.77 3.64 -11.57
N ASP A 206 -28.82 4.27 -10.86
CA ASP A 206 -29.03 4.96 -9.58
C ASP A 206 -29.64 4.05 -8.47
N GLU A 207 -29.26 2.78 -8.47
CA GLU A 207 -29.83 1.77 -7.56
C GLU A 207 -29.15 1.71 -6.19
N ASN A 208 -27.84 1.99 -6.12
CA ASN A 208 -26.99 1.69 -4.95
C ASN A 208 -26.17 2.89 -4.46
N CYS A 209 -25.60 3.70 -5.37
CA CYS A 209 -24.73 4.82 -5.00
C CYS A 209 -25.57 5.96 -4.40
N ARG A 210 -25.15 6.50 -3.24
CA ARG A 210 -25.91 7.52 -2.49
C ARG A 210 -24.99 8.66 -2.06
N PRO A 211 -24.32 9.38 -3.01
CA PRO A 211 -23.52 10.54 -2.64
C PRO A 211 -24.37 11.52 -1.84
N TYR A 212 -23.77 12.17 -0.85
CA TYR A 212 -24.50 13.06 0.05
C TYR A 212 -24.61 14.47 -0.53
N TYR A 213 -25.80 15.05 -0.44
CA TYR A 213 -26.10 16.40 -0.90
C TYR A 213 -26.47 17.31 0.26
N ASN A 214 -25.87 18.50 0.30
CA ASN A 214 -26.29 19.56 1.22
C ASN A 214 -26.41 20.91 0.50
N TYR A 215 -27.64 21.23 0.09
CA TYR A 215 -27.94 22.48 -0.62
C TYR A 215 -27.90 23.72 0.28
N GLU A 216 -28.35 23.59 1.52
CA GLU A 216 -28.50 24.69 2.47
C GLU A 216 -27.17 25.12 3.05
N ASN A 217 -26.29 24.15 3.32
CA ASN A 217 -24.98 24.35 3.91
C ASN A 217 -23.91 23.56 3.12
N PRO A 218 -23.42 24.11 1.99
CA PRO A 218 -22.37 23.49 1.19
C PRO A 218 -21.17 23.01 2.05
N LEU A 219 -20.48 21.99 1.57
CA LEU A 219 -19.42 21.28 2.28
C LEU A 219 -18.07 22.00 2.24
N ASN A 220 -17.92 23.05 1.40
CA ASN A 220 -16.71 23.86 1.36
C ASN A 220 -16.59 24.83 2.54
N ASP A 221 -15.35 25.23 2.85
CA ASP A 221 -15.02 26.24 3.86
C ASP A 221 -15.50 25.95 5.30
N ARG A 222 -15.81 24.69 5.59
CA ARG A 222 -16.09 24.16 6.92
C ARG A 222 -15.55 22.75 7.06
N PHE A 223 -15.40 22.31 8.31
CA PHE A 223 -14.99 20.93 8.58
C PHE A 223 -16.19 19.99 8.56
N VAL A 224 -15.97 18.83 7.96
CA VAL A 224 -16.91 17.71 7.86
C VAL A 224 -16.13 16.42 8.18
N ILE A 225 -16.79 15.44 8.78
CA ILE A 225 -16.15 14.17 9.14
C ILE A 225 -16.56 13.10 8.12
N TYR A 226 -15.59 12.37 7.61
CA TYR A 226 -15.77 11.25 6.68
C TYR A 226 -15.29 9.98 7.37
N ARG A 227 -16.09 8.92 7.33
CA ARG A 227 -15.83 7.71 8.09
C ARG A 227 -16.08 6.47 7.24
N MET A 228 -15.19 5.49 7.39
CA MET A 228 -15.29 4.18 6.76
C MET A 228 -15.27 3.12 7.86
N TYR A 229 -16.26 2.23 7.85
CA TYR A 229 -16.27 1.03 8.68
C TYR A 229 -15.85 -0.14 7.80
N TRP A 230 -14.83 -0.86 8.21
CA TRP A 230 -14.22 -1.90 7.39
C TRP A 230 -13.89 -3.09 8.27
N ASP A 231 -14.38 -4.26 7.88
CA ASP A 231 -13.97 -5.55 8.43
C ASP A 231 -13.71 -6.55 7.31
N SER A 232 -13.37 -7.78 7.66
CA SER A 232 -13.12 -8.85 6.69
C SER A 232 -14.29 -9.18 5.76
N GLU A 233 -15.51 -8.77 6.10
CA GLU A 233 -16.74 -9.13 5.38
C GLU A 233 -17.36 -7.94 4.62
N SER A 234 -17.12 -6.71 5.06
CA SER A 234 -17.82 -5.55 4.51
C SER A 234 -17.10 -4.21 4.64
N ILE A 235 -17.53 -3.26 3.81
CA ILE A 235 -17.10 -1.85 3.84
C ILE A 235 -18.32 -0.95 3.79
N ARG A 236 -18.41 0.01 4.71
CA ARG A 236 -19.48 1.00 4.79
C ARG A 236 -18.87 2.40 4.85
N PHE A 237 -19.17 3.21 3.84
CA PHE A 237 -18.75 4.61 3.78
C PHE A 237 -19.85 5.55 4.29
N THR A 238 -19.47 6.51 5.12
CA THR A 238 -20.38 7.49 5.70
C THR A 238 -19.78 8.89 5.73
N ILE A 239 -20.67 9.87 5.79
CA ILE A 239 -20.36 11.27 6.13
C ILE A 239 -21.11 11.63 7.40
N ILE A 240 -20.44 12.36 8.30
CA ILE A 240 -21.07 12.95 9.48
C ILE A 240 -21.13 14.46 9.29
N ASP A 241 -22.34 14.95 9.04
CA ASP A 241 -22.64 16.36 8.87
C ASP A 241 -23.63 16.84 9.94
N ASN A 242 -23.25 17.87 10.70
CA ASN A 242 -24.00 18.39 11.85
C ASN A 242 -24.42 17.29 12.84
N GLU A 243 -23.48 16.44 13.24
CA GLU A 243 -23.68 15.32 14.20
C GLU A 243 -24.62 14.21 13.71
N ILE A 244 -25.06 14.25 12.45
CA ILE A 244 -25.86 13.19 11.82
C ILE A 244 -24.97 12.43 10.83
N GLU A 245 -24.97 11.11 10.96
CA GLU A 245 -24.27 10.22 10.06
C GLU A 245 -25.17 9.75 8.92
N TYR A 246 -24.68 9.85 7.69
CA TYR A 246 -25.37 9.45 6.46
C TYR A 246 -24.53 8.42 5.72
N ASP A 247 -25.16 7.34 5.29
CA ASP A 247 -24.57 6.33 4.42
C ASP A 247 -24.39 6.87 2.99
N LEU A 248 -23.25 6.58 2.38
CA LEU A 248 -22.94 6.96 1.00
C LEU A 248 -23.36 5.88 -0.03
N TYR A 249 -23.94 4.78 0.46
CA TYR A 249 -24.52 3.69 -0.32
C TYR A 249 -25.80 3.17 0.34
N VAL A 250 -26.66 2.48 -0.42
CA VAL A 250 -27.88 1.86 0.14
C VAL A 250 -27.55 0.79 1.18
N GLU A 251 -26.54 -0.03 0.89
CA GLU A 251 -26.04 -1.10 1.76
C GLU A 251 -24.50 -1.07 1.76
N PRO A 252 -23.83 -1.58 2.82
CA PRO A 252 -22.39 -1.81 2.79
C PRO A 252 -21.96 -2.72 1.63
N LEU A 253 -20.78 -2.45 1.06
CA LEU A 253 -20.13 -3.37 0.13
C LEU A 253 -19.84 -4.69 0.84
N SER A 254 -20.29 -5.80 0.28
CA SER A 254 -19.90 -7.14 0.75
C SER A 254 -18.61 -7.59 0.06
N ILE A 255 -17.60 -7.95 0.85
CA ILE A 255 -16.31 -8.45 0.36
C ILE A 255 -16.45 -9.93 0.00
N ASN A 256 -15.99 -10.30 -1.20
CA ASN A 256 -16.03 -11.67 -1.71
C ASN A 256 -14.77 -11.95 -2.55
N THR A 257 -14.71 -13.09 -3.23
CA THR A 257 -13.53 -13.49 -4.03
C THR A 257 -13.20 -12.57 -5.21
N GLU A 258 -14.14 -11.73 -5.65
CA GLU A 258 -13.89 -10.72 -6.70
C GLU A 258 -13.30 -9.43 -6.15
N SER A 259 -13.40 -9.20 -4.83
CA SER A 259 -12.96 -7.99 -4.14
C SER A 259 -12.07 -8.30 -2.94
N ASP A 260 -11.36 -9.43 -2.99
CA ASP A 260 -10.56 -9.95 -1.89
C ASP A 260 -9.30 -9.13 -1.61
N GLU A 261 -8.92 -8.21 -2.50
CA GLU A 261 -7.90 -7.21 -2.23
C GLU A 261 -8.23 -6.37 -0.99
N PHE A 262 -9.51 -6.12 -0.68
CA PHE A 262 -9.96 -5.42 0.53
C PHE A 262 -9.78 -6.24 1.81
N GLN A 263 -9.22 -7.44 1.73
CA GLN A 263 -8.77 -8.21 2.90
C GLN A 263 -7.26 -8.03 3.18
N ASN A 264 -6.59 -7.14 2.45
CA ASN A 264 -5.19 -6.77 2.65
C ASN A 264 -5.03 -5.40 3.32
N PRO A 265 -3.83 -5.04 3.81
CA PRO A 265 -3.56 -3.71 4.34
C PRO A 265 -3.55 -2.62 3.25
N PHE A 266 -3.88 -1.40 3.66
CA PHE A 266 -3.96 -0.20 2.82
C PHE A 266 -3.20 0.97 3.47
N TYR A 267 -2.56 1.82 2.67
CA TYR A 267 -1.93 3.06 3.15
C TYR A 267 -2.77 4.28 2.78
N LEU A 268 -2.69 5.34 3.58
CA LEU A 268 -3.46 6.58 3.44
C LEU A 268 -2.89 7.49 2.37
N ILE A 269 -3.78 8.24 1.71
CA ILE A 269 -3.47 9.26 0.72
C ILE A 269 -4.39 10.48 0.93
N ALA A 270 -3.81 11.67 0.80
CA ALA A 270 -4.57 12.91 0.76
C ALA A 270 -4.01 13.86 -0.31
N ASN A 271 -4.88 14.42 -1.14
CA ASN A 271 -4.51 15.38 -2.18
C ASN A 271 -5.62 16.36 -2.54
N LEU A 272 -5.23 17.42 -3.23
CA LEU A 272 -6.13 18.36 -3.89
C LEU A 272 -5.76 18.43 -5.39
N ALA A 273 -6.36 17.58 -6.20
CA ALA A 273 -6.18 17.56 -7.65
C ALA A 273 -6.87 18.75 -8.33
N ILE A 274 -6.46 19.05 -9.56
CA ILE A 274 -7.04 20.08 -10.42
C ILE A 274 -7.36 19.52 -11.80
N GLY A 275 -8.63 19.62 -12.20
CA GLY A 275 -9.11 19.14 -13.48
C GLY A 275 -9.30 17.62 -13.49
N GLY A 276 -8.98 16.98 -14.61
CA GLY A 276 -9.09 15.54 -14.77
C GLY A 276 -10.51 15.05 -15.09
N LEU A 277 -10.60 13.77 -15.48
CA LEU A 277 -11.81 13.11 -15.99
C LEU A 277 -12.95 13.01 -14.98
N PHE A 278 -12.66 13.11 -13.69
CA PHE A 278 -13.67 13.12 -12.64
C PHE A 278 -14.52 14.40 -12.65
N THR A 279 -13.95 15.51 -13.12
CA THR A 279 -14.57 16.84 -13.12
C THR A 279 -15.14 17.19 -14.50
N ASP A 280 -15.95 18.26 -14.58
CA ASP A 280 -16.39 18.83 -15.87
C ASP A 280 -15.29 19.69 -16.55
N ALA A 281 -14.09 19.76 -15.97
CA ALA A 281 -13.07 20.72 -16.35
C ALA A 281 -12.10 20.19 -17.42
N ASN A 282 -11.17 21.04 -17.83
CA ASN A 282 -10.08 20.64 -18.70
C ASN A 282 -9.24 19.50 -18.08
N TYR A 283 -8.69 18.65 -18.94
CA TYR A 283 -7.78 17.56 -18.56
C TYR A 283 -6.73 17.35 -19.66
N LEU A 284 -5.64 16.68 -19.33
CA LEU A 284 -4.55 16.45 -20.28
C LEU A 284 -5.01 15.62 -21.48
N GLY A 285 -4.86 16.18 -22.69
CA GLY A 285 -5.20 15.52 -23.94
C GLY A 285 -6.59 15.83 -24.50
N SER A 286 -7.41 16.63 -23.82
CA SER A 286 -8.72 17.08 -24.35
C SER A 286 -9.18 18.39 -23.72
N ASN A 287 -10.41 18.81 -24.01
CA ASN A 287 -11.01 20.03 -23.47
C ASN A 287 -12.30 19.73 -22.70
N GLY A 288 -12.45 20.37 -21.55
CA GLY A 288 -13.67 20.50 -20.79
C GLY A 288 -13.97 21.98 -20.52
N LEU A 289 -14.47 22.29 -19.33
CA LEU A 289 -14.64 23.68 -18.88
C LEU A 289 -13.32 24.27 -18.36
N PRO A 290 -13.07 25.58 -18.54
CA PRO A 290 -11.89 26.21 -17.97
C PRO A 290 -11.90 26.14 -16.43
N ILE A 291 -10.74 25.93 -15.82
CA ILE A 291 -10.58 25.95 -14.36
C ILE A 291 -11.03 27.31 -13.82
N SER A 292 -11.98 27.29 -12.87
CA SER A 292 -12.45 28.50 -12.18
C SER A 292 -12.39 28.41 -10.66
N MET A 293 -11.90 27.28 -10.11
CA MET A 293 -11.57 27.15 -8.69
C MET A 293 -10.74 28.37 -8.21
N PRO A 294 -11.21 29.13 -7.20
CA PRO A 294 -10.46 30.28 -6.68
C PRO A 294 -9.11 29.86 -6.10
N MET A 295 -8.02 30.49 -6.57
CA MET A 295 -6.66 30.19 -6.12
C MET A 295 -5.98 31.41 -5.44
N PRO A 296 -5.16 31.20 -4.40
CA PRO A 296 -4.77 29.91 -3.83
C PRO A 296 -5.94 29.23 -3.07
N ALA A 297 -6.12 27.93 -3.32
CA ALA A 297 -7.15 27.11 -2.69
C ALA A 297 -6.51 26.30 -1.56
N ASN A 298 -7.20 26.15 -0.42
CA ASN A 298 -6.62 25.56 0.78
C ASN A 298 -7.51 24.42 1.30
N MET A 299 -6.96 23.23 1.36
CA MET A 299 -7.54 22.06 2.00
C MET A 299 -6.85 21.81 3.34
N TYR A 300 -7.63 21.47 4.36
CA TYR A 300 -7.13 21.15 5.70
C TYR A 300 -7.65 19.78 6.14
N ILE A 301 -6.79 18.95 6.70
CA ILE A 301 -7.17 17.73 7.42
C ILE A 301 -6.77 17.92 8.87
N ASP A 302 -7.77 17.98 9.75
CA ASP A 302 -7.59 18.22 11.19
C ASP A 302 -7.03 16.99 11.89
N TYR A 303 -7.64 15.83 11.65
CA TYR A 303 -7.13 14.56 12.16
C TYR A 303 -7.52 13.41 11.23
N ILE A 304 -6.79 12.30 11.40
CA ILE A 304 -7.21 10.97 10.98
C ILE A 304 -7.16 10.05 12.20
N LYS A 305 -8.20 9.26 12.42
CA LYS A 305 -8.29 8.31 13.54
C LYS A 305 -8.66 6.93 13.05
N VAL A 306 -8.10 5.93 13.71
CA VAL A 306 -8.42 4.52 13.47
C VAL A 306 -8.87 3.88 14.77
N PHE A 307 -10.06 3.29 14.75
CA PHE A 307 -10.62 2.55 15.88
C PHE A 307 -10.83 1.10 15.50
N GLU A 308 -10.94 0.21 16.49
CA GLU A 308 -11.44 -1.13 16.24
C GLU A 308 -12.91 -1.11 15.77
N TRP A 309 -13.24 -2.04 14.87
CA TRP A 309 -14.59 -2.31 14.39
C TRP A 309 -14.86 -3.80 14.44
N ASN A 310 -15.91 -4.23 15.13
CA ASN A 310 -16.25 -5.67 15.26
C ASN A 310 -15.09 -6.52 15.85
N ASN A 311 -14.28 -5.95 16.76
CA ASN A 311 -13.04 -6.53 17.29
C ASN A 311 -11.97 -6.81 16.21
N GLN A 312 -12.04 -6.11 15.09
CA GLN A 312 -11.03 -6.09 14.04
C GLN A 312 -10.45 -4.67 13.92
N GLY A 313 -9.25 -4.56 13.40
CA GLY A 313 -8.53 -3.30 13.25
C GLY A 313 -7.07 -3.51 13.60
N HIS A 314 -6.21 -3.21 12.65
CA HIS A 314 -4.76 -3.30 12.83
C HIS A 314 -4.11 -2.11 12.13
N VAL A 315 -3.19 -1.45 12.82
CA VAL A 315 -2.35 -0.39 12.27
C VAL A 315 -0.91 -0.85 12.37
N HIS A 316 -0.24 -0.90 11.22
CA HIS A 316 1.19 -1.20 11.13
C HIS A 316 1.96 0.10 10.94
N LEU A 317 2.99 0.32 11.76
CA LEU A 317 3.88 1.47 11.66
C LEU A 317 5.23 1.05 11.07
N GLY A 318 5.69 1.81 10.07
CA GLY A 318 6.91 1.55 9.33
C GLY A 318 6.76 0.60 8.14
N PRO A 319 7.88 0.13 7.58
CA PRO A 319 7.89 -0.90 6.54
C PRO A 319 7.43 -2.25 7.10
N PRO A 320 7.14 -3.25 6.25
CA PRO A 320 6.85 -4.62 6.68
C PRO A 320 7.87 -5.16 7.68
N ASP A 321 7.46 -6.15 8.49
CA ASP A 321 8.37 -6.80 9.43
C ASP A 321 9.54 -7.46 8.70
N THR A 322 10.72 -7.28 9.29
CA THR A 322 11.95 -7.86 8.73
C THR A 322 11.87 -9.38 8.70
N GLN A 323 12.32 -9.99 7.61
CA GLN A 323 12.44 -11.45 7.53
C GLN A 323 13.63 -11.94 8.38
N GLY A 324 13.57 -13.22 8.77
CA GLY A 324 14.57 -13.87 9.65
C GLY A 324 15.93 -14.10 8.99
N GLU A 325 16.69 -15.09 9.48
CA GLU A 325 18.09 -15.32 9.03
C GLU A 325 18.20 -15.91 7.61
N SER A 326 17.11 -16.50 7.10
CA SER A 326 17.01 -17.06 5.75
C SER A 326 15.57 -17.05 5.24
N LEU A 327 15.39 -16.78 3.95
CA LEU A 327 14.11 -16.77 3.26
C LEU A 327 14.16 -17.66 2.01
N GLY A 328 13.34 -18.70 1.96
CA GLY A 328 13.17 -19.53 0.78
C GLY A 328 12.27 -18.86 -0.25
N LEU A 329 12.72 -18.73 -1.51
CA LEU A 329 11.87 -18.25 -2.61
C LEU A 329 11.34 -19.41 -3.44
N PHE A 330 12.19 -20.43 -3.66
CA PHE A 330 11.83 -21.64 -4.40
C PHE A 330 12.86 -22.75 -4.09
N THR A 331 12.63 -23.52 -3.03
CA THR A 331 13.49 -24.63 -2.60
C THR A 331 12.66 -25.71 -1.88
N ASP A 332 13.06 -26.97 -2.03
CA ASP A 332 12.38 -28.12 -1.42
C ASP A 332 13.11 -28.64 -0.17
N ASN A 333 14.45 -28.68 -0.19
CA ASN A 333 15.21 -29.32 0.91
C ASN A 333 16.17 -28.37 1.62
N THR A 334 16.42 -27.15 1.12
CA THR A 334 17.21 -26.17 1.85
C THR A 334 16.39 -25.63 3.02
N PRO A 335 16.82 -25.85 4.28
CA PRO A 335 16.09 -25.34 5.43
C PRO A 335 16.18 -23.82 5.47
N THR A 336 15.03 -23.16 5.61
CA THR A 336 14.91 -21.70 5.75
C THR A 336 14.08 -21.34 6.97
N ASN A 337 14.24 -20.12 7.52
CA ASN A 337 13.44 -19.64 8.65
C ASN A 337 12.00 -19.32 8.22
N SER A 338 11.86 -18.71 7.05
CA SER A 338 10.60 -18.46 6.37
C SER A 338 10.72 -18.79 4.89
N SER A 339 9.58 -18.87 4.20
CA SER A 339 9.53 -19.07 2.76
C SER A 339 8.36 -18.33 2.15
N LEU A 340 8.53 -17.89 0.90
CA LEU A 340 7.44 -17.54 0.02
C LEU A 340 6.96 -18.81 -0.70
N ILE A 341 5.64 -18.98 -0.75
CA ILE A 341 4.94 -20.05 -1.44
C ILE A 341 4.24 -19.47 -2.68
N PRO A 342 4.66 -19.89 -3.89
CA PRO A 342 4.00 -19.47 -5.13
C PRO A 342 2.50 -19.73 -5.10
N GLU A 343 1.73 -18.77 -5.63
CA GLU A 343 0.26 -18.72 -5.66
C GLU A 343 -0.43 -18.55 -4.29
N ILE A 344 0.33 -18.40 -3.20
CA ILE A 344 -0.22 -18.09 -1.86
C ILE A 344 0.23 -16.69 -1.41
N ASP A 345 1.53 -16.44 -1.41
CA ASP A 345 2.12 -15.17 -0.96
C ASP A 345 3.13 -14.60 -1.97
N SER A 346 3.34 -15.29 -3.11
CA SER A 346 4.22 -14.87 -4.19
C SER A 346 3.74 -15.37 -5.55
N HIS A 347 4.30 -14.81 -6.63
CA HIS A 347 4.02 -15.16 -8.02
C HIS A 347 5.32 -15.38 -8.78
N ILE A 348 5.32 -16.35 -9.69
CA ILE A 348 6.40 -16.54 -10.65
C ILE A 348 5.93 -15.98 -12.00
N TYR A 349 6.46 -14.82 -12.39
CA TYR A 349 6.09 -14.17 -13.64
C TYR A 349 7.08 -14.46 -14.75
N VAL A 350 6.56 -14.81 -15.92
CA VAL A 350 7.26 -14.75 -17.19
C VAL A 350 6.80 -13.50 -17.94
N TRP A 351 7.73 -12.61 -18.27
CA TRP A 351 7.39 -11.35 -18.94
C TRP A 351 7.27 -11.55 -20.46
N GLU A 352 6.27 -10.87 -21.04
CA GLU A 352 6.01 -10.79 -22.48
C GLU A 352 5.95 -12.15 -23.22
N ASN A 353 5.62 -13.24 -22.53
CA ASN A 353 5.65 -14.61 -23.08
C ASN A 353 7.02 -14.97 -23.69
N THR A 354 8.10 -14.46 -23.10
CA THR A 354 9.47 -14.70 -23.57
C THR A 354 9.96 -16.13 -23.29
N LEU A 355 9.29 -16.84 -22.37
CA LEU A 355 9.59 -18.20 -21.95
C LEU A 355 8.33 -19.09 -21.98
N THR A 356 8.51 -20.39 -22.21
CA THR A 356 7.50 -21.45 -22.03
C THR A 356 8.10 -22.61 -21.25
N ASP A 357 7.27 -23.53 -20.77
CA ASP A 357 7.73 -24.71 -20.01
C ASP A 357 8.84 -25.47 -20.74
N GLY A 358 9.88 -25.81 -19.99
CA GLY A 358 10.98 -26.67 -20.39
C GLY A 358 10.82 -28.11 -19.89
N SER A 359 11.88 -28.88 -20.05
CA SER A 359 11.95 -30.31 -19.76
C SER A 359 13.12 -30.72 -18.86
N ILE A 360 13.91 -29.74 -18.40
CA ILE A 360 15.05 -30.00 -17.52
C ILE A 360 14.50 -30.35 -16.12
N PRO A 361 14.83 -31.53 -15.55
CA PRO A 361 14.41 -31.90 -14.21
C PRO A 361 14.96 -30.95 -13.13
N SER A 362 14.23 -30.83 -12.02
CA SER A 362 14.69 -30.10 -10.84
C SER A 362 16.06 -30.61 -10.36
N PHE A 363 16.81 -29.72 -9.71
CA PHE A 363 18.07 -30.08 -9.07
C PHE A 363 17.80 -30.91 -7.82
N GLU A 364 16.80 -30.50 -7.05
CA GLU A 364 16.38 -31.15 -5.83
C GLU A 364 14.86 -31.33 -5.76
N GLY A 365 14.40 -32.16 -4.82
CA GLY A 365 12.98 -32.38 -4.56
C GLY A 365 12.13 -32.69 -5.80
N GLU A 366 10.89 -32.23 -5.79
CA GLU A 366 9.93 -32.42 -6.90
C GLU A 366 9.64 -31.10 -7.64
N ASN A 367 9.93 -29.95 -7.02
CA ASN A 367 9.66 -28.63 -7.57
C ASN A 367 10.92 -28.05 -8.22
N GLY A 368 10.78 -27.57 -9.45
CA GLY A 368 11.86 -26.91 -10.19
C GLY A 368 11.28 -26.03 -11.28
N ILE A 369 11.94 -24.91 -11.58
CA ILE A 369 11.54 -24.04 -12.68
C ILE A 369 12.33 -24.46 -13.92
N SER A 370 11.66 -24.89 -14.99
CA SER A 370 12.31 -25.15 -16.27
C SER A 370 11.63 -24.39 -17.40
N TRP A 371 12.43 -23.69 -18.19
CA TRP A 371 11.96 -22.85 -19.28
C TRP A 371 12.75 -23.02 -20.57
N THR A 372 12.05 -22.83 -21.69
CA THR A 372 12.60 -22.69 -23.04
C THR A 372 12.27 -21.30 -23.58
N THR A 373 13.24 -20.64 -24.19
CA THR A 373 13.04 -19.34 -24.84
C THR A 373 12.11 -19.44 -26.05
N THR A 374 11.20 -18.48 -26.22
CA THR A 374 10.28 -18.44 -27.36
C THR A 374 10.84 -17.76 -28.61
N GLY A 375 12.01 -17.13 -28.50
CA GLY A 375 12.64 -16.37 -29.58
C GLY A 375 12.19 -14.91 -29.68
N ALA A 376 11.70 -14.33 -28.58
CA ALA A 376 11.28 -12.93 -28.48
C ALA A 376 12.42 -11.90 -28.64
N GLY A 377 13.68 -12.33 -28.77
CA GLY A 377 14.85 -11.46 -28.87
C GLY A 377 15.44 -11.05 -27.52
N TRP A 378 14.80 -11.46 -26.42
CA TRP A 378 15.23 -11.34 -25.03
C TRP A 378 14.42 -12.36 -24.20
N PHE A 379 14.77 -12.57 -22.93
CA PHE A 379 13.85 -13.22 -21.99
C PHE A 379 13.94 -12.62 -20.59
N GLY A 380 12.84 -12.69 -19.85
CA GLY A 380 12.85 -12.27 -18.45
C GLY A 380 11.72 -12.89 -17.65
N ALA A 381 12.03 -13.15 -16.39
CA ALA A 381 11.12 -13.70 -15.41
C ALA A 381 11.56 -13.31 -13.99
N GLY A 382 10.66 -13.43 -13.03
CA GLY A 382 10.98 -13.16 -11.64
C GLY A 382 10.00 -13.79 -10.65
N ILE A 383 10.42 -13.82 -9.39
CA ILE A 383 9.60 -14.18 -8.24
C ILE A 383 9.25 -12.87 -7.53
N MET A 384 7.96 -12.61 -7.42
CA MET A 384 7.41 -11.40 -6.81
C MET A 384 6.60 -11.79 -5.57
N SER A 385 6.91 -11.23 -4.40
CA SER A 385 6.03 -11.30 -3.23
C SER A 385 4.73 -10.53 -3.47
N ILE A 386 3.60 -11.04 -2.97
CA ILE A 386 2.30 -10.35 -3.07
C ILE A 386 2.30 -9.08 -2.22
N GLN A 387 2.77 -9.18 -0.98
CA GLN A 387 3.01 -8.04 -0.10
C GLN A 387 4.51 -7.71 -0.11
N PRO A 388 4.91 -6.41 -0.07
CA PRO A 388 6.31 -6.05 -0.03
C PRO A 388 7.07 -6.79 1.09
N ALA A 389 8.27 -7.26 0.79
CA ALA A 389 9.12 -7.96 1.75
C ALA A 389 10.20 -7.04 2.31
N ASN A 390 10.40 -7.07 3.63
CA ASN A 390 11.52 -6.38 4.27
C ASN A 390 12.70 -7.33 4.48
N LEU A 391 13.69 -7.23 3.61
CA LEU A 391 14.95 -7.99 3.63
C LEU A 391 16.15 -7.13 4.07
N SER A 392 15.94 -6.05 4.81
CA SER A 392 17.05 -5.18 5.27
C SER A 392 18.08 -5.91 6.11
N ASN A 393 17.67 -6.95 6.82
CA ASN A 393 18.53 -7.82 7.63
C ASN A 393 19.55 -8.64 6.82
N PHE A 394 19.40 -8.69 5.50
CA PHE A 394 20.29 -9.45 4.61
C PHE A 394 21.39 -8.58 3.98
N SER A 395 21.65 -7.36 4.46
CA SER A 395 22.61 -6.44 3.84
C SER A 395 24.01 -7.06 3.61
N ASP A 396 24.48 -7.89 4.55
CA ASP A 396 25.75 -8.62 4.46
C ASP A 396 25.59 -10.10 4.05
N GLY A 397 24.37 -10.51 3.74
CA GLY A 397 24.00 -11.85 3.31
C GLY A 397 24.21 -12.10 1.82
N PHE A 398 23.53 -13.12 1.32
CA PHE A 398 23.62 -13.59 -0.06
C PHE A 398 22.26 -13.95 -0.62
N LEU A 399 22.05 -13.61 -1.90
CA LEU A 399 21.06 -14.27 -2.74
C LEU A 399 21.70 -15.49 -3.40
N LYS A 400 21.15 -16.67 -3.14
CA LYS A 400 21.64 -17.93 -3.66
C LYS A 400 20.60 -18.56 -4.58
N PHE A 401 21.10 -19.18 -5.64
CA PHE A 401 20.27 -19.96 -6.55
C PHE A 401 21.11 -21.01 -7.26
N ARG A 402 20.47 -22.09 -7.69
CA ARG A 402 21.03 -23.05 -8.63
C ARG A 402 20.45 -22.83 -10.02
N ILE A 403 21.29 -23.04 -11.02
CA ILE A 403 20.90 -22.92 -12.42
C ILE A 403 21.60 -23.99 -13.26
N LYS A 404 20.86 -24.57 -14.21
CA LYS A 404 21.40 -25.34 -15.33
C LYS A 404 21.11 -24.59 -16.62
N ILE A 405 22.14 -24.03 -17.24
CA ILE A 405 22.02 -23.18 -18.43
C ILE A 405 23.26 -23.35 -19.32
N PRO A 406 23.15 -23.29 -20.66
CA PRO A 406 24.31 -23.45 -21.54
C PRO A 406 25.38 -22.38 -21.28
N GLN A 407 26.65 -22.79 -21.29
CA GLN A 407 27.78 -21.92 -20.93
C GLN A 407 27.88 -20.65 -21.78
N ASN A 408 27.44 -20.71 -23.04
CA ASN A 408 27.51 -19.60 -24.00
C ASN A 408 26.39 -18.56 -23.83
N ILE A 409 25.51 -18.72 -22.84
CA ILE A 409 24.45 -17.78 -22.53
C ILE A 409 24.96 -16.86 -21.42
N SER A 410 24.97 -15.56 -21.70
CA SER A 410 25.02 -14.52 -20.67
C SER A 410 23.63 -14.29 -20.12
N PHE A 411 23.49 -13.84 -18.88
CA PHE A 411 22.22 -13.39 -18.30
C PHE A 411 22.51 -12.42 -17.15
N GLN A 412 21.47 -11.86 -16.56
CA GLN A 412 21.53 -10.98 -15.41
C GLN A 412 20.62 -11.53 -14.31
N ILE A 413 21.00 -11.28 -13.06
CA ILE A 413 20.16 -11.51 -11.89
C ILE A 413 19.89 -10.18 -11.22
N GLY A 414 18.63 -9.92 -10.86
CA GLY A 414 18.24 -8.66 -10.26
C GLY A 414 17.23 -8.78 -9.14
N ILE A 415 16.96 -7.63 -8.54
CA ILE A 415 15.90 -7.40 -7.55
C ILE A 415 15.21 -6.07 -7.86
N ILE A 416 13.95 -5.95 -7.46
CA ILE A 416 13.11 -4.78 -7.70
C ILE A 416 12.44 -4.40 -6.38
N ASP A 417 12.41 -3.10 -6.05
CA ASP A 417 11.66 -2.59 -4.90
C ASP A 417 10.27 -2.07 -5.29
N ALA A 418 9.42 -1.83 -4.29
CA ALA A 418 8.05 -1.34 -4.45
C ALA A 418 7.99 0.17 -4.78
N TRP A 419 9.14 0.81 -4.98
CA TRP A 419 9.29 2.18 -5.48
C TRP A 419 9.62 2.21 -6.99
N GLY A 420 9.87 1.05 -7.59
CA GLY A 420 10.21 0.91 -9.00
C GLY A 420 11.72 0.97 -9.29
N ASN A 421 12.58 1.00 -8.26
CA ASN A 421 14.01 0.87 -8.47
C ASN A 421 14.35 -0.58 -8.82
N GLN A 422 15.30 -0.76 -9.73
CA GLN A 422 15.77 -2.07 -10.16
C GLN A 422 17.30 -2.09 -10.16
N SER A 423 17.89 -3.21 -9.79
CA SER A 423 19.33 -3.41 -9.81
C SER A 423 19.66 -4.82 -10.23
N TYR A 424 20.73 -4.97 -11.02
CA TYR A 424 21.10 -6.20 -11.70
C TYR A 424 22.62 -6.43 -11.64
N VAL A 425 23.02 -7.69 -11.55
CA VAL A 425 24.41 -8.14 -11.72
C VAL A 425 24.53 -9.03 -12.95
N ASP A 426 25.66 -8.90 -13.66
CA ASP A 426 25.92 -9.63 -14.89
C ASP A 426 26.54 -11.01 -14.63
N PHE A 427 26.05 -12.02 -15.37
CA PHE A 427 26.67 -13.32 -15.55
C PHE A 427 27.11 -13.48 -17.02
N PRO A 428 28.35 -13.10 -17.37
CA PRO A 428 28.83 -13.21 -18.75
C PRO A 428 28.94 -14.67 -19.22
N ALA A 429 28.74 -14.88 -20.51
CA ALA A 429 28.94 -16.18 -21.14
C ALA A 429 30.36 -16.71 -20.89
N SER A 430 30.46 -18.01 -20.59
CA SER A 430 31.71 -18.76 -20.40
C SER A 430 32.63 -18.24 -19.29
N GLN A 431 32.12 -17.46 -18.34
CA GLN A 431 32.90 -16.93 -17.20
C GLN A 431 32.31 -17.38 -15.86
N THR A 432 33.19 -17.78 -14.94
CA THR A 432 32.76 -18.06 -13.56
C THR A 432 32.52 -16.74 -12.83
N THR A 433 31.30 -16.53 -12.37
CA THR A 433 30.87 -15.33 -11.64
C THR A 433 30.10 -15.76 -10.41
N TYR A 434 30.34 -15.14 -9.25
CA TYR A 434 29.64 -15.47 -7.99
C TYR A 434 29.68 -16.96 -7.61
N GLY A 435 30.75 -17.66 -7.98
CA GLY A 435 30.91 -19.11 -7.74
C GLY A 435 30.26 -20.03 -8.80
N LEU A 436 29.46 -19.49 -9.72
CA LEU A 436 28.77 -20.27 -10.74
C LEU A 436 29.74 -20.69 -11.86
N VAL A 437 30.12 -21.96 -11.87
CA VAL A 437 30.93 -22.55 -12.95
C VAL A 437 30.07 -22.78 -14.19
N ARG A 438 30.53 -22.32 -15.36
CA ARG A 438 29.80 -22.37 -16.64
C ARG A 438 30.16 -23.61 -17.45
N ASP A 439 29.68 -24.78 -17.05
CA ASP A 439 29.94 -26.05 -17.74
C ASP A 439 28.69 -26.70 -18.38
N GLY A 440 27.53 -26.04 -18.27
CA GLY A 440 26.24 -26.53 -18.78
C GLY A 440 25.54 -27.53 -17.85
N ASN A 441 26.16 -27.87 -16.70
CA ASN A 441 25.52 -28.65 -15.65
C ASN A 441 24.87 -27.71 -14.62
N TRP A 442 24.20 -28.32 -13.65
CA TRP A 442 23.71 -27.59 -12.48
C TRP A 442 24.89 -26.99 -11.72
N GLY A 443 24.88 -25.68 -11.53
CA GLY A 443 25.83 -24.96 -10.69
C GLY A 443 25.08 -24.03 -9.74
N GLN A 444 25.77 -23.57 -8.69
CA GLN A 444 25.23 -22.64 -7.71
C GLN A 444 25.93 -21.29 -7.84
N ALA A 445 25.15 -20.21 -7.76
CA ALA A 445 25.66 -18.86 -7.56
C ALA A 445 25.38 -18.41 -6.11
N SER A 446 26.23 -17.54 -5.59
CA SER A 446 26.03 -16.85 -4.33
C SER A 446 26.40 -15.38 -4.51
N ILE A 447 25.40 -14.54 -4.70
CA ILE A 447 25.55 -13.11 -4.97
C ILE A 447 25.49 -12.37 -3.63
N PRO A 448 26.55 -11.65 -3.21
CA PRO A 448 26.48 -10.77 -2.05
C PRO A 448 25.37 -9.74 -2.21
N ILE A 449 24.57 -9.49 -1.17
CA ILE A 449 23.49 -8.50 -1.27
C ILE A 449 24.01 -7.10 -1.54
N ASN A 450 25.17 -6.74 -0.98
CA ASN A 450 25.85 -5.48 -1.28
C ASN A 450 26.14 -5.27 -2.78
N ASP A 451 26.35 -6.34 -3.56
CA ASP A 451 26.61 -6.25 -5.00
C ASP A 451 25.32 -6.03 -5.79
N ILE A 452 24.25 -6.79 -5.47
CA ILE A 452 22.99 -6.74 -6.23
C ILE A 452 22.07 -5.60 -5.78
N ARG A 453 22.13 -5.15 -4.52
CA ARG A 453 21.38 -4.00 -4.00
C ARG A 453 21.71 -2.72 -4.77
N GLY A 454 22.97 -2.53 -5.15
CA GLY A 454 23.42 -1.27 -5.73
C GLY A 454 23.16 -0.08 -4.79
N GLU A 455 22.93 1.09 -5.36
CA GLU A 455 22.78 2.33 -4.60
C GLU A 455 21.33 2.58 -4.14
N LEU A 456 20.35 2.30 -5.00
CA LEU A 456 18.98 2.83 -4.88
C LEU A 456 17.95 1.85 -4.31
N ILE A 457 18.22 0.54 -4.30
CA ILE A 457 17.25 -0.44 -3.80
C ILE A 457 16.97 -0.21 -2.31
N ASP A 458 15.69 -0.06 -1.99
CA ASP A 458 15.20 -0.13 -0.62
C ASP A 458 14.88 -1.58 -0.24
N LEU A 459 15.80 -2.23 0.49
CA LEU A 459 15.61 -3.60 0.97
C LEU A 459 14.43 -3.76 1.93
N ARG A 460 13.88 -2.66 2.48
CA ARG A 460 12.73 -2.71 3.38
C ARG A 460 11.40 -2.90 2.66
N MET A 461 11.39 -2.71 1.34
CA MET A 461 10.20 -2.66 0.51
C MET A 461 10.43 -3.42 -0.81
N LEU A 462 10.98 -4.64 -0.77
CA LEU A 462 11.18 -5.41 -1.99
C LEU A 462 9.84 -5.87 -2.60
N SER A 463 9.79 -5.87 -3.93
CA SER A 463 8.68 -6.40 -4.71
C SER A 463 9.04 -7.67 -5.47
N TYR A 464 10.20 -7.67 -6.14
CA TYR A 464 10.78 -8.88 -6.71
C TYR A 464 12.07 -9.24 -5.98
N GLU A 465 12.04 -10.34 -5.24
CA GLU A 465 13.16 -10.87 -4.49
C GLU A 465 14.14 -11.66 -5.37
N PHE A 466 13.73 -12.01 -6.59
CA PHE A 466 14.56 -12.63 -7.61
C PHE A 466 14.07 -12.29 -9.01
N VAL A 467 14.98 -11.83 -9.87
CA VAL A 467 14.75 -11.62 -11.31
C VAL A 467 15.85 -12.30 -12.09
N ILE A 468 15.49 -12.91 -13.22
CA ILE A 468 16.44 -13.32 -14.27
C ILE A 468 16.10 -12.61 -15.59
N LEU A 469 17.12 -12.08 -16.25
CA LEU A 469 16.99 -11.33 -17.50
C LEU A 469 18.09 -11.72 -18.51
N GLU A 470 17.76 -11.80 -19.79
CA GLU A 470 18.71 -11.94 -20.89
C GLU A 470 18.31 -11.07 -22.06
N VAL A 471 19.27 -10.32 -22.62
CA VAL A 471 18.97 -9.22 -23.56
C VAL A 471 19.54 -9.42 -24.98
N ASN A 472 20.29 -10.49 -25.24
CA ASN A 472 20.86 -10.77 -26.56
C ASN A 472 19.99 -11.72 -27.41
N GLY A 473 18.93 -12.30 -26.83
CA GLY A 473 17.95 -13.11 -27.53
C GLY A 473 18.47 -14.48 -27.95
N VAL A 474 19.45 -15.01 -27.23
CA VAL A 474 20.04 -16.31 -27.58
C VAL A 474 19.11 -17.44 -27.15
N SER A 475 18.67 -18.24 -28.11
CA SER A 475 17.78 -19.36 -27.80
C SER A 475 18.46 -20.39 -26.89
N CYS A 476 17.77 -20.76 -25.82
CA CYS A 476 18.22 -21.81 -24.91
C CYS A 476 17.04 -22.44 -24.16
N GLU A 477 17.34 -23.57 -23.53
CA GLU A 477 16.54 -24.15 -22.47
C GLU A 477 17.39 -24.09 -21.20
N PHE A 478 16.79 -23.69 -20.08
CA PHE A 478 17.45 -23.63 -18.79
C PHE A 478 16.50 -24.00 -17.66
N ALA A 479 17.06 -24.25 -16.49
CA ALA A 479 16.29 -24.46 -15.27
C ALA A 479 16.92 -23.73 -14.08
N LEU A 480 16.07 -23.32 -13.16
CA LEU A 480 16.37 -22.70 -11.88
C LEU A 480 15.79 -23.54 -10.76
N ASP A 481 16.51 -23.61 -9.64
CA ASP A 481 16.09 -24.32 -8.43
C ASP A 481 16.88 -23.79 -7.23
N ASP A 482 16.50 -24.19 -6.01
CA ASP A 482 17.22 -23.88 -4.77
C ASP A 482 17.49 -22.36 -4.62
N ILE A 483 16.44 -21.55 -4.79
CA ILE A 483 16.48 -20.07 -4.73
C ILE A 483 16.12 -19.60 -3.33
N TYR A 484 17.04 -18.90 -2.66
CA TYR A 484 16.84 -18.41 -1.30
C TYR A 484 17.79 -17.26 -0.94
N TRP A 485 17.37 -16.45 0.02
CA TRP A 485 18.20 -15.48 0.71
C TRP A 485 18.79 -16.12 1.97
N ASP A 486 20.06 -15.87 2.23
CA ASP A 486 20.83 -16.47 3.33
C ASP A 486 21.76 -15.45 3.99
N GLY A 487 22.10 -15.70 5.26
CA GLY A 487 22.98 -14.81 6.02
C GLY A 487 22.30 -13.52 6.47
N GLY A 488 20.97 -13.54 6.62
CA GLY A 488 20.25 -12.51 7.33
C GLY A 488 20.67 -12.50 8.79
N ILE A 489 20.85 -11.33 9.37
CA ILE A 489 20.99 -11.20 10.82
C ILE A 489 19.60 -11.05 11.41
N SER A 490 19.18 -11.94 12.31
CA SER A 490 18.07 -11.58 13.18
C SER A 490 18.55 -10.38 13.99
N GLU A 491 17.96 -9.20 13.78
CA GLU A 491 18.11 -8.16 14.78
C GLU A 491 17.59 -8.78 16.08
N ILE A 492 18.49 -9.03 17.02
CA ILE A 492 18.08 -9.23 18.41
C ILE A 492 17.52 -7.87 18.79
N LEU A 493 16.20 -7.71 18.70
CA LEU A 493 15.54 -6.54 19.23
C LEU A 493 15.83 -6.56 20.73
N ILE A 494 16.81 -5.76 21.14
CA ILE A 494 17.20 -5.73 22.55
C ILE A 494 15.96 -5.27 23.32
N GLY A 495 15.56 -6.07 24.28
CA GLY A 495 14.34 -5.92 25.05
C GLY A 495 13.22 -6.89 24.65
N ASP A 496 13.20 -7.42 23.42
CA ASP A 496 12.26 -8.47 23.00
C ASP A 496 12.76 -9.82 23.53
N VAL A 497 12.18 -10.25 24.64
CA VAL A 497 12.61 -11.44 25.36
C VAL A 497 11.85 -12.68 24.92
N ASN A 498 10.64 -12.50 24.38
CA ASN A 498 9.82 -13.60 23.89
C ASN A 498 10.03 -13.88 22.38
N ASN A 499 10.84 -13.06 21.70
CA ASN A 499 11.13 -13.07 20.27
C ASN A 499 9.87 -13.02 19.41
N ASP A 500 8.87 -12.25 19.84
CA ASP A 500 7.65 -12.03 19.07
C ASP A 500 7.79 -10.89 18.05
N GLY A 501 8.95 -10.21 18.03
CA GLY A 501 9.29 -9.11 17.13
C GLY A 501 8.81 -7.75 17.62
N PHE A 502 8.07 -7.69 18.74
CA PHE A 502 7.53 -6.46 19.30
C PHE A 502 8.07 -6.24 20.70
N LEU A 503 8.47 -5.01 21.01
CA LEU A 503 8.74 -4.65 22.39
C LEU A 503 7.45 -4.22 23.08
N ASN A 504 6.94 -5.05 23.99
CA ASN A 504 5.66 -4.82 24.65
C ASN A 504 5.68 -5.24 26.14
N VAL A 505 4.52 -5.16 26.79
CA VAL A 505 4.40 -5.46 28.23
C VAL A 505 4.74 -6.92 28.57
N VAL A 506 4.57 -7.85 27.61
CA VAL A 506 4.94 -9.25 27.77
C VAL A 506 6.45 -9.41 27.92
N ASP A 507 7.24 -8.59 27.23
CA ASP A 507 8.69 -8.57 27.40
C ASP A 507 9.11 -8.06 28.76
N VAL A 508 8.47 -6.98 29.23
CA VAL A 508 8.67 -6.46 30.58
C VAL A 508 8.40 -7.54 31.62
N VAL A 509 7.30 -8.28 31.48
CA VAL A 509 6.97 -9.40 32.37
C VAL A 509 8.01 -10.52 32.29
N SER A 510 8.55 -10.79 31.10
CA SER A 510 9.58 -11.79 30.89
C SER A 510 10.90 -11.39 31.55
N ILE A 511 11.31 -10.12 31.44
CA ILE A 511 12.51 -9.58 32.12
C ILE A 511 12.34 -9.58 33.64
N VAL A 512 11.15 -9.21 34.14
CA VAL A 512 10.84 -9.31 35.57
C VAL A 512 11.00 -10.76 36.05
N SER A 513 10.55 -11.74 35.26
CA SER A 513 10.69 -13.16 35.60
C SER A 513 12.16 -13.57 35.66
N ILE A 514 12.97 -13.18 34.67
CA ILE A 514 14.43 -13.42 34.64
C ILE A 514 15.12 -12.85 35.90
N ILE A 515 14.77 -11.63 36.30
CA ILE A 515 15.33 -10.96 37.48
C ILE A 515 14.90 -11.66 38.79
N LEU A 516 13.63 -12.06 38.88
CA LEU A 516 13.07 -12.67 40.10
C LEU A 516 13.56 -14.10 40.31
N ASP A 517 13.72 -14.86 39.23
CA ASP A 517 14.09 -16.27 39.28
C ASP A 517 15.62 -16.48 39.36
N ASN A 518 16.42 -15.41 39.23
CA ASN A 518 17.88 -15.47 39.08
C ASN A 518 18.29 -16.43 37.95
N ASP A 519 17.59 -16.33 36.82
CA ASP A 519 17.88 -17.14 35.65
C ASP A 519 19.25 -16.78 35.03
N ASP A 520 19.73 -17.66 34.15
CA ASP A 520 20.95 -17.41 33.39
C ASP A 520 20.83 -16.08 32.60
N TYR A 521 21.95 -15.37 32.49
CA TYR A 521 22.01 -14.09 31.78
C TYR A 521 21.42 -14.21 30.37
N ASN A 522 20.46 -13.34 30.07
CA ASN A 522 19.83 -13.22 28.75
C ASN A 522 20.24 -11.88 28.11
N SER A 523 20.95 -11.94 26.99
CA SER A 523 21.42 -10.76 26.27
C SER A 523 20.29 -9.89 25.71
N SER A 524 19.13 -10.47 25.39
CA SER A 524 17.96 -9.70 24.95
C SER A 524 17.31 -8.96 26.12
N ALA A 525 17.52 -9.39 27.36
CA ALA A 525 16.99 -8.72 28.55
C ALA A 525 17.90 -7.60 29.08
N ASP A 526 19.17 -7.54 28.65
CA ASP A 526 20.15 -6.50 29.01
C ASP A 526 20.01 -5.29 28.07
N TYR A 527 18.95 -4.52 28.28
CA TYR A 527 18.57 -3.41 27.43
C TYR A 527 19.62 -2.30 27.36
N ASN A 528 20.26 -2.00 28.49
CA ASN A 528 21.26 -0.94 28.54
C ASN A 528 22.68 -1.43 28.17
N SER A 529 22.85 -2.74 27.93
CA SER A 529 24.10 -3.39 27.55
C SER A 529 25.24 -3.21 28.59
N ASP A 530 24.90 -3.16 29.88
CA ASP A 530 25.87 -3.03 30.97
C ASP A 530 26.43 -4.38 31.48
N GLY A 531 25.92 -5.49 30.92
CA GLY A 531 26.26 -6.85 31.27
C GLY A 531 25.49 -7.40 32.48
N VAL A 532 24.45 -6.70 32.95
CA VAL A 532 23.64 -7.08 34.11
C VAL A 532 22.15 -6.81 33.86
N VAL A 533 21.35 -7.86 33.67
CA VAL A 533 19.88 -7.76 33.61
C VAL A 533 19.32 -7.36 34.98
N ASN A 534 18.77 -6.15 35.08
CA ASN A 534 18.22 -5.59 36.31
C ASN A 534 17.06 -4.61 36.06
N VAL A 535 16.60 -3.93 37.12
CA VAL A 535 15.45 -3.02 37.04
C VAL A 535 15.68 -1.82 36.11
N ILE A 536 16.92 -1.47 35.82
CA ILE A 536 17.27 -0.39 34.89
C ILE A 536 16.87 -0.77 33.46
N ASP A 537 17.01 -2.04 33.08
CA ASP A 537 16.58 -2.54 31.76
C ASP A 537 15.07 -2.47 31.60
N ILE A 538 14.33 -2.84 32.65
CA ILE A 538 12.87 -2.68 32.70
C ILE A 538 12.46 -1.23 32.51
N ILE A 539 13.10 -0.29 33.23
CA ILE A 539 12.75 1.13 33.13
C ILE A 539 12.98 1.63 31.71
N ALA A 540 14.10 1.27 31.09
CA ALA A 540 14.44 1.72 29.76
C ALA A 540 13.48 1.17 28.68
N ILE A 541 13.06 -0.09 28.82
CA ILE A 541 12.06 -0.71 27.95
C ILE A 541 10.68 -0.08 28.16
N VAL A 542 10.25 0.11 29.40
CA VAL A 542 8.97 0.78 29.70
C VAL A 542 8.96 2.20 29.14
N ASP A 543 10.06 2.95 29.29
CA ASP A 543 10.21 4.30 28.73
C ASP A 543 10.16 4.32 27.20
N MET A 544 10.47 3.21 26.53
CA MET A 544 10.29 3.07 25.09
C MET A 544 8.84 2.70 24.73
N ILE A 545 8.24 1.73 25.43
CA ILE A 545 6.86 1.28 25.18
C ILE A 545 5.86 2.43 25.36
N ILE A 546 6.14 3.39 26.25
CA ILE A 546 5.25 4.52 26.55
C ILE A 546 5.54 5.79 25.72
N ARG A 547 6.52 5.76 24.81
CA ARG A 547 6.81 6.84 23.86
C ARG A 547 6.10 6.56 22.55
#